data_AF-A0A8T5IZB9-F1
#
_entry.id   AF-A0A8T5IZB9-F1
#
_cell.length_a   1.000
_cell.length_b   1.000
_cell.length_c   1.000
_cell.angle_alpha   90.00
_cell.angle_beta   90.00
_cell.angle_gamma   90.00
#
_symmetry.space_group_name_H-M   'P 1'
#
loop_
_entity.id
_entity.type
_entity.pdbx_description
1 polymer ?
#
loop_
_entity_poly.entity_id
_entity_poly.type
_entity_poly.pdbx_seq_one_letter_code
_entity_poly.pdbx_strand_id
1 'polypeptide(L)'
;MIRKSMFLVVYLYSTLIFGILNFVNNILIVLNVNLNYFPEIISIITFIFYWYSLFALFMFIIQGLPRITLLLPIYHLIIRLVILGVSIYFAWFNAPDYLTYLIFALGIVGSAFEIAVSLELIGRFPYHKKKNEV
;
A
#
# COMPACT_ATOMS: atom_id res chain seq x y z
N MET A 1 12.93 -5.08 -22.28
CA MET A 1 12.19 -6.17 -21.61
C MET A 1 12.66 -6.26 -20.16
N ILE A 2 12.02 -5.52 -19.24
CA ILE A 2 12.32 -5.62 -17.81
C ILE A 2 12.05 -7.07 -17.41
N ARG A 3 13.03 -7.78 -16.83
CA ARG A 3 12.85 -9.16 -16.35
C ARG A 3 11.60 -9.17 -15.47
N LYS A 4 10.61 -10.02 -15.79
CA LYS A 4 9.28 -10.06 -15.14
C LYS A 4 9.36 -10.06 -13.61
N SER A 5 10.41 -10.64 -13.04
CA SER A 5 10.65 -10.65 -11.61
C SER A 5 11.07 -9.30 -11.02
N MET A 6 11.73 -8.40 -11.77
CA MET A 6 12.37 -7.18 -11.23
C MET A 6 11.35 -6.14 -10.87
N PHE A 7 10.41 -5.94 -11.78
CA PHE A 7 9.32 -5.02 -11.57
C PHE A 7 8.43 -5.45 -10.39
N LEU A 8 8.09 -6.74 -10.30
CA LEU A 8 7.34 -7.29 -9.16
C LEU A 8 8.05 -7.03 -7.83
N VAL A 9 9.36 -7.32 -7.75
CA VAL A 9 10.10 -7.14 -6.50
C VAL A 9 10.24 -5.68 -6.11
N VAL A 10 10.54 -4.78 -7.06
CA VAL A 10 10.55 -3.33 -6.80
C VAL A 10 9.18 -2.88 -6.27
N TYR A 11 8.09 -3.37 -6.87
CA TYR A 11 6.74 -3.07 -6.43
C TYR A 11 6.44 -3.57 -5.02
N LEU A 12 6.86 -4.80 -4.69
CA LEU A 12 6.65 -5.39 -3.37
C LEU A 12 7.44 -4.67 -2.28
N TYR A 13 8.71 -4.34 -2.53
CA TYR A 13 9.50 -3.54 -1.58
C TYR A 13 8.95 -2.14 -1.41
N SER A 14 8.50 -1.50 -2.50
CA SER A 14 7.83 -0.21 -2.40
C SER A 14 6.58 -0.35 -1.53
N THR A 15 5.71 -1.32 -1.81
CA THR A 15 4.51 -1.56 -0.97
C THR A 15 4.86 -1.76 0.50
N LEU A 16 5.87 -2.57 0.79
CA LEU A 16 6.30 -2.82 2.16
C LEU A 16 6.71 -1.53 2.88
N ILE A 17 7.51 -0.69 2.22
CA ILE A 17 7.94 0.62 2.77
C ILE A 17 6.73 1.51 3.02
N PHE A 18 5.80 1.57 2.07
CA PHE A 18 4.58 2.36 2.20
C PHE A 18 3.68 1.88 3.32
N GLY A 19 3.50 0.56 3.47
CA GLY A 19 2.76 -0.03 4.58
C GLY A 19 3.38 0.35 5.92
N ILE A 20 4.70 0.30 6.06
CA ILE A 20 5.40 0.71 7.28
C ILE A 20 5.19 2.22 7.54
N LEU A 21 5.34 3.06 6.53
CA LEU A 21 5.14 4.51 6.68
C LEU A 21 3.72 4.87 7.12
N ASN A 22 2.70 4.24 6.52
CA ASN A 22 1.31 4.43 6.90
C ASN A 22 1.02 3.89 8.31
N PHE A 23 1.58 2.74 8.65
CA PHE A 23 1.46 2.18 9.99
C PHE A 23 2.01 3.14 11.06
N VAL A 24 3.22 3.66 10.84
CA VAL A 24 3.86 4.65 11.72
C VAL A 24 3.02 5.93 11.79
N ASN A 25 2.57 6.47 10.66
CA ASN A 25 1.73 7.67 10.62
C ASN A 25 0.44 7.51 11.43
N ASN A 26 -0.29 6.40 11.24
CA ASN A 26 -1.53 6.15 11.96
C ASN A 26 -1.30 5.97 13.46
N ILE A 27 -0.21 5.33 13.88
CA ILE A 27 0.17 5.23 15.30
C ILE A 27 0.46 6.61 15.89
N LEU A 28 1.25 7.44 15.20
CA LEU A 28 1.60 8.78 15.69
C LEU A 28 0.36 9.66 15.87
N ILE A 29 -0.61 9.57 14.95
CA ILE A 29 -1.88 10.28 15.06
C ILE A 29 -2.70 9.78 16.26
N VAL A 30 -2.81 8.46 16.46
CA VAL A 30 -3.51 7.88 17.63
C VAL A 30 -2.85 8.29 18.95
N LEU A 31 -1.52 8.39 18.98
CA LEU A 31 -0.76 8.86 20.14
C LEU A 31 -0.74 10.40 20.27
N ASN A 32 -1.43 11.12 19.40
CA ASN A 32 -1.49 12.58 19.36
C ASN A 32 -0.12 13.26 19.26
N VAL A 33 0.83 12.62 18.56
CA VAL A 33 2.16 13.16 18.29
C VAL A 33 2.08 14.05 17.06
N ASN A 34 2.21 15.37 17.26
CA ASN A 34 2.19 16.32 16.17
C ASN A 34 3.58 16.46 15.51
N LEU A 35 3.78 15.74 14.40
CA LEU A 35 4.89 15.99 13.49
C LEU A 35 4.42 16.96 12.41
N ASN A 36 4.84 18.22 12.52
CA ASN A 36 4.56 19.25 11.51
C ASN A 36 4.96 18.71 10.12
N TYR A 37 4.04 18.77 9.15
CA TYR A 37 4.19 18.36 7.74
C TYR A 37 4.20 16.85 7.43
N PHE A 38 4.28 15.96 8.43
CA PHE A 38 4.37 14.52 8.17
C PHE A 38 3.10 13.95 7.51
N PRO A 39 1.87 14.28 7.97
CA PRO A 39 0.65 13.82 7.32
C PRO A 39 0.47 14.30 5.87
N GLU A 40 0.88 15.54 5.56
CA GLU A 40 0.80 16.13 4.23
C GLU A 40 1.76 15.44 3.26
N ILE A 41 2.99 15.19 3.69
CA ILE A 41 3.99 14.44 2.90
C ILE A 41 3.47 13.03 2.61
N ILE A 42 2.97 12.32 3.63
CA ILE A 42 2.39 10.99 3.46
C ILE A 42 1.22 11.02 2.47
N SER A 43 0.40 12.07 2.47
CA SER A 43 -0.72 12.22 1.54
C SER A 43 -0.26 12.36 0.09
N ILE A 44 0.77 13.17 -0.18
CA ILE A 44 1.35 13.33 -1.53
C ILE A 44 1.98 12.03 -2.02
N ILE A 45 2.81 11.41 -1.17
CA ILE A 45 3.48 10.15 -1.50
C ILE A 45 2.43 9.06 -1.76
N THR A 46 1.37 9.03 -0.95
CA THR A 46 0.21 8.16 -1.17
C THR A 46 -0.43 8.46 -2.53
N PHE A 47 -0.73 9.71 -2.88
CA PHE A 47 -1.29 10.02 -4.21
C PHE A 47 -0.43 9.50 -5.37
N ILE A 48 0.89 9.68 -5.32
CA ILE A 48 1.82 9.16 -6.34
C ILE A 48 1.74 7.63 -6.42
N PHE A 49 1.70 6.96 -5.27
CA PHE A 49 1.66 5.50 -5.21
C PHE A 49 0.36 4.91 -5.79
N TYR A 50 -0.71 5.71 -5.96
CA TYR A 50 -1.98 5.24 -6.52
C TYR A 50 -1.79 4.98 -8.00
N TRP A 51 -1.21 5.96 -8.69
CA TRP A 51 -0.82 5.85 -10.10
C TRP A 51 0.22 4.75 -10.30
N TYR A 52 1.17 4.63 -9.38
CA TYR A 52 2.14 3.54 -9.41
C TYR A 52 1.47 2.15 -9.30
N SER A 53 0.46 2.00 -8.43
CA SER A 53 -0.30 0.75 -8.29
C SER A 53 -1.17 0.44 -9.50
N LEU A 54 -1.76 1.45 -10.13
CA LEU A 54 -2.49 1.30 -11.39
C LEU A 54 -1.55 0.84 -12.51
N PHE A 55 -0.39 1.47 -12.64
CA PHE A 55 0.64 1.07 -13.59
C PHE A 55 1.14 -0.34 -13.31
N ALA A 56 1.37 -0.69 -12.04
CA ALA A 56 1.80 -2.02 -11.65
C ALA A 56 0.78 -3.10 -12.01
N LEU A 57 -0.51 -2.84 -11.79
CA LEU A 57 -1.59 -3.74 -12.21
C LEU A 57 -1.53 -4.03 -13.71
N PHE A 58 -1.44 -2.97 -14.53
CA PHE A 58 -1.35 -3.09 -15.98
C PHE A 58 -0.12 -3.90 -16.42
N MET A 59 1.05 -3.61 -15.83
CA MET A 59 2.29 -4.33 -16.12
C MET A 59 2.22 -5.80 -15.71
N PHE A 60 1.60 -6.13 -14.57
CA PHE A 60 1.45 -7.50 -14.10
C PHE A 60 0.55 -8.32 -15.03
N ILE A 61 -0.52 -7.72 -15.56
CA ILE A 61 -1.40 -8.33 -16.56
C ILE A 61 -0.62 -8.61 -17.86
N ILE A 62 0.09 -7.62 -18.40
CA ILE A 62 0.88 -7.79 -19.64
C ILE A 62 1.95 -8.88 -19.48
N GLN A 63 2.60 -8.94 -18.32
CA GLN A 63 3.66 -9.91 -18.05
C GLN A 63 3.13 -11.32 -17.78
N GLY A 64 1.82 -11.48 -17.57
CA GLY A 64 1.18 -12.76 -17.25
C GLY A 64 1.62 -13.30 -15.88
N LEU A 65 1.73 -12.43 -14.87
CA LEU A 65 2.10 -12.86 -13.52
C LEU A 65 0.95 -13.65 -12.85
N PRO A 66 1.25 -14.51 -11.87
CA PRO A 66 0.23 -15.26 -11.14
C PRO A 66 -0.81 -14.35 -10.48
N ARG A 67 -2.09 -14.76 -10.47
CA ARG A 67 -3.20 -13.94 -9.96
C ARG A 67 -2.97 -13.40 -8.54
N ILE A 68 -2.25 -14.14 -7.68
CA ILE A 68 -1.91 -13.72 -6.31
C ILE A 68 -1.12 -12.39 -6.28
N THR A 69 -0.32 -12.08 -7.31
CA THR A 69 0.44 -10.82 -7.36
C THR A 69 -0.42 -9.61 -7.71
N LEU A 70 -1.64 -9.84 -8.23
CA LEU A 70 -2.61 -8.77 -8.54
C LEU A 70 -3.36 -8.31 -7.29
N LEU A 71 -3.35 -9.09 -6.21
CA LEU A 71 -4.09 -8.81 -4.99
C LEU A 71 -3.70 -7.45 -4.39
N LEU A 72 -2.40 -7.20 -4.21
CA LEU A 72 -1.88 -5.96 -3.66
C LEU A 72 -2.28 -4.71 -4.46
N PRO A 73 -2.00 -4.62 -5.78
CA PRO A 73 -2.35 -3.43 -6.53
C PRO A 73 -3.86 -3.19 -6.58
N ILE A 74 -4.68 -4.24 -6.69
CA ILE A 74 -6.15 -4.11 -6.61
C ILE A 74 -6.56 -3.57 -5.24
N TYR A 75 -6.02 -4.15 -4.16
CA TYR A 75 -6.28 -3.71 -2.79
C TYR A 75 -5.94 -2.22 -2.61
N HIS A 76 -4.78 -1.75 -3.07
CA HIS A 76 -4.41 -0.34 -2.98
C HIS A 76 -5.37 0.58 -3.74
N LEU A 77 -5.82 0.18 -4.93
CA LEU A 77 -6.76 0.98 -5.71
C LEU A 77 -8.11 1.10 -4.98
N ILE A 78 -8.64 -0.01 -4.45
CA ILE A 78 -9.92 -0.04 -3.75
C ILE A 78 -9.84 0.78 -2.46
N ILE A 79 -8.85 0.52 -1.60
CA ILE A 79 -8.77 1.17 -0.29
C ILE A 79 -8.62 2.68 -0.42
N ARG A 80 -7.95 3.16 -1.48
CA ARG A 80 -7.76 4.59 -1.73
C ARG A 80 -9.01 5.27 -2.25
N LEU A 81 -9.82 4.59 -3.06
CA LEU A 81 -11.15 5.09 -3.42
C LEU A 81 -12.06 5.19 -2.19
N VAL A 82 -11.99 4.20 -1.29
CA VAL A 82 -12.72 4.25 -0.01
C VAL A 82 -12.25 5.43 0.83
N ILE A 83 -10.94 5.60 1.03
CA ILE A 83 -10.37 6.73 1.79
C ILE A 83 -10.79 8.07 1.17
N LEU A 84 -10.72 8.21 -0.15
CA LEU A 84 -11.15 9.44 -0.84
C LEU A 84 -12.63 9.75 -0.56
N GLY A 85 -13.51 8.76 -0.69
CA GLY A 85 -14.93 8.92 -0.43
C GLY A 85 -15.22 9.30 1.03
N VAL A 86 -14.50 8.68 1.96
CA VAL A 86 -14.56 9.01 3.39
C VAL A 86 -14.07 10.44 3.62
N SER A 87 -12.91 10.84 3.09
CA SER A 87 -12.40 12.21 3.25
C SER A 87 -13.37 13.28 2.72
N ILE A 88 -14.03 13.02 1.59
CA ILE A 88 -15.08 13.90 1.06
C ILE A 88 -16.25 13.99 2.04
N TYR A 89 -16.72 12.86 2.56
CA TYR A 89 -17.79 12.86 3.55
C TYR A 89 -17.43 13.69 4.80
N PHE A 90 -16.21 13.56 5.32
CA PHE A 90 -15.74 14.33 6.47
C PHE A 90 -15.72 15.84 6.20
N ALA A 91 -15.25 16.25 5.03
CA ALA A 91 -15.18 17.66 4.65
C ALA A 91 -16.56 18.32 4.49
N TRP A 92 -17.60 17.55 4.14
CA TRP A 92 -18.94 18.08 3.86
C TRP A 92 -19.91 17.97 5.04
N PHE A 93 -19.71 17.00 5.94
CA PHE A 93 -20.70 16.66 6.97
C PHE A 93 -20.19 16.81 8.42
N ASN A 94 -18.96 17.32 8.65
CA ASN A 94 -18.36 17.44 9.98
C ASN A 94 -18.53 16.16 10.81
N ALA A 95 -17.82 15.11 10.39
CA ALA A 95 -18.01 13.79 10.95
C ALA A 95 -17.67 13.74 12.46
N PRO A 96 -18.34 12.86 13.24
CA PRO A 96 -18.09 12.73 14.67
C PRO A 96 -16.69 12.17 14.97
N ASP A 97 -16.11 12.55 16.11
CA ASP A 97 -14.76 12.15 16.53
C ASP A 97 -14.55 10.62 16.56
N TYR A 98 -15.56 9.83 16.94
CA TYR A 98 -15.44 8.36 16.96
C TYR A 98 -15.16 7.77 15.57
N LEU A 99 -15.65 8.42 14.52
CA LEU A 99 -15.53 7.97 13.14
C LEU A 99 -14.10 8.22 12.63
N THR A 100 -13.48 9.32 13.10
CA THR A 100 -12.05 9.61 12.91
C THR A 100 -11.17 8.50 13.49
N TYR A 101 -11.40 8.11 14.75
CA TYR A 101 -10.62 7.03 15.39
C TYR A 101 -10.81 5.68 14.70
N LEU A 102 -12.02 5.37 14.24
CA LEU A 102 -12.30 4.15 13.48
C LEU A 102 -11.48 4.08 12.19
N ILE A 103 -11.36 5.20 11.46
CA ILE A 103 -10.57 5.26 10.22
C ILE A 103 -9.10 5.02 10.50
N PHE A 104 -8.55 5.61 11.55
CA PHE A 104 -7.15 5.38 11.93
C PHE A 104 -6.91 3.93 12.36
N ALA A 105 -7.82 3.33 13.11
CA ALA A 105 -7.74 1.91 13.48
C ALA A 105 -7.77 0.99 12.23
N LEU A 106 -8.68 1.27 11.28
CA LEU A 106 -8.71 0.56 10.00
C LEU A 106 -7.43 0.80 9.18
N GLY A 107 -6.86 1.99 9.25
CA GLY A 107 -5.56 2.31 8.65
C GLY A 107 -4.42 1.45 9.21
N ILE A 108 -4.37 1.27 10.54
CA ILE A 108 -3.38 0.40 11.19
C ILE A 108 -3.53 -1.06 10.72
N VAL A 109 -4.75 -1.59 10.74
CA VAL A 109 -5.04 -2.98 10.31
C VAL A 109 -4.72 -3.16 8.82
N GLY A 110 -5.11 -2.20 7.98
CA GLY A 110 -4.82 -2.21 6.55
C GLY A 110 -3.32 -2.18 6.25
N SER A 111 -2.55 -1.34 6.95
CA SER A 111 -1.10 -1.31 6.82
C SER A 111 -0.44 -2.61 7.29
N ALA A 112 -0.92 -3.22 8.37
CA ALA A 112 -0.42 -4.52 8.82
C ALA A 112 -0.67 -5.61 7.77
N PHE A 113 -1.85 -5.60 7.14
CA PHE A 113 -2.17 -6.49 6.02
C PHE A 113 -1.24 -6.25 4.81
N GLU A 114 -1.02 -5.00 4.40
CA GLU A 114 -0.08 -4.65 3.32
C GLU A 114 1.32 -5.21 3.57
N ILE A 115 1.83 -5.02 4.80
CA ILE A 115 3.14 -5.52 5.22
C ILE A 115 3.18 -7.05 5.14
N ALA A 116 2.21 -7.72 5.75
CA ALA A 116 2.15 -9.18 5.81
C ALA A 116 2.12 -9.82 4.41
N VAL A 117 1.24 -9.33 3.53
CA VAL A 117 1.12 -9.86 2.16
C VAL A 117 2.35 -9.51 1.32
N SER A 118 2.93 -8.33 1.51
CA SER A 118 4.18 -7.97 0.83
C SER A 118 5.32 -8.93 1.20
N LEU A 119 5.51 -9.19 2.50
CA LEU A 119 6.52 -10.13 2.99
C LEU A 119 6.28 -11.55 2.48
N GLU A 120 5.02 -12.01 2.50
CA GLU A 120 4.65 -13.32 1.98
C GLU A 120 4.97 -13.46 0.48
N LEU A 121 4.61 -12.46 -0.33
CA LEU A 121 4.89 -12.46 -1.77
C LEU A 121 6.40 -12.38 -2.05
N ILE A 122 7.15 -11.58 -1.27
CA ILE A 122 8.62 -11.53 -1.37
C ILE A 122 9.22 -12.91 -1.07
N GLY A 123 8.73 -13.60 -0.04
CA GLY A 123 9.18 -14.95 0.33
C GLY A 123 8.80 -16.04 -0.69
N ARG A 124 7.67 -15.88 -1.37
CA ARG A 124 7.18 -16.81 -2.42
C ARG A 124 7.85 -16.60 -3.78
N PHE A 125 8.29 -15.37 -4.09
CA PHE A 125 8.95 -15.03 -5.34
C PHE A 125 10.42 -14.60 -5.12
N PRO A 126 11.26 -15.42 -4.45
CA PRO A 126 12.64 -15.07 -4.23
C PRO A 126 13.37 -15.02 -5.56
N TYR A 127 14.01 -13.89 -5.81
CA TYR A 127 15.08 -13.77 -6.78
C TYR A 127 16.13 -14.84 -6.47
N HIS A 128 16.37 -15.75 -7.40
CA HIS A 128 17.29 -16.91 -7.30
C HIS A 128 16.67 -18.22 -6.82
N LYS A 129 15.95 -18.90 -7.72
CA LYS A 129 16.35 -20.29 -7.97
C LYS A 129 17.60 -20.22 -8.85
N LYS A 130 18.77 -20.36 -8.21
CA LYS A 130 20.03 -20.67 -8.89
C LYS A 130 19.72 -21.80 -9.86
N LYS A 131 20.02 -21.61 -11.14
CA LYS A 131 20.02 -22.67 -12.14
C LYS A 131 21.14 -23.63 -11.71
N ASN A 132 20.83 -24.57 -10.81
CA ASN A 132 21.59 -25.79 -10.68
C ASN A 132 21.07 -26.69 -11.79
N GLU A 133 21.63 -26.54 -12.98
CA GLU A 133 21.66 -27.61 -13.96
C GLU A 133 23.14 -27.97 -14.10
N VAL A 134 23.43 -29.13 -13.50
CA VAL A 134 24.61 -29.96 -13.67
C VAL A 134 24.70 -30.42 -15.12
#